data_AF-A0A956IDM8-F1
#
_entry.id   AF-A0A956IDM8-F1
#
_cell.length_a   1.000
_cell.length_b   1.000
_cell.length_c   1.000
_cell.angle_alpha   90.00
_cell.angle_beta   90.00
_cell.angle_gamma   90.00
#
_symmetry.space_group_name_H-M   'P 1'
#
loop_
_entity.id
_entity.type
_entity.pdbx_description
1 polymer ?
#
loop_
_entity_poly.entity_id
_entity_poly.type
_entity_poly.pdbx_seq_one_letter_code
_entity_poly.pdbx_strand_id
1 'polypeptide(L)'
;DFGLAAITRAAGDDGRGQPVAPFSPGRAGTPAYMSPEQLRGDFADSRSDQFTFCATAFEVLYGSAPHAGLSLPERLEVIEAGRVAPVDRRHPAIHLHPILVRGLAADPERRYPTMAALLDDLERAERRRRRRGAIPVTVLALAALLGLVAWLTRRPASQVTVQIVDGLDLTLYSEISSLVQEGRFRECIAATERHPPTAGVLAMRIECARAIGDTPVLEQGCAELAQRYPDYERPAACNEALSIARDLRERGQARQCVELVQAQPAPSLLLVVEMYRCAGDLRDRDVYVSACRFAAKHFPDHYRLQDCPKPLP
;
A
#
# COMPACT_ATOMS: atom_id res chain seq x y z
N ASP A 1 45.24 14.13 -21.26
CA ASP A 1 46.28 15.00 -21.82
C ASP A 1 45.95 16.45 -21.44
N PHE A 2 46.37 16.90 -20.25
CA PHE A 2 46.11 18.26 -19.74
C PHE A 2 47.31 19.20 -19.98
N GLY A 3 48.18 18.84 -20.93
CA GLY A 3 49.54 19.38 -21.07
C GLY A 3 49.73 20.50 -22.09
N LEU A 4 48.80 21.44 -22.21
CA LEU A 4 48.99 22.70 -22.97
C LEU A 4 48.86 23.93 -22.06
N ALA A 5 49.17 23.77 -20.78
CA ALA A 5 49.45 24.91 -19.91
C ALA A 5 50.70 25.63 -20.47
N ALA A 6 50.47 26.75 -21.14
CA ALA A 6 51.53 27.70 -21.45
C ALA A 6 52.23 28.05 -20.13
N ILE A 7 53.52 27.71 -20.02
CA ILE A 7 54.33 27.91 -18.82
C ILE A 7 54.35 29.41 -18.51
N THR A 8 53.62 29.79 -17.46
CA THR A 8 53.75 31.10 -16.82
C THR A 8 55.12 31.16 -16.16
N ARG A 9 56.07 31.86 -16.79
CA ARG A 9 57.26 32.35 -16.07
C ARG A 9 56.79 33.41 -15.09
N ALA A 10 56.96 33.12 -13.81
CA ALA A 10 56.67 34.03 -12.71
C ALA A 10 57.45 35.35 -12.86
N ALA A 11 56.71 36.46 -12.98
CA ALA A 11 57.15 37.79 -12.58
C ALA A 11 55.92 38.71 -12.43
N GLY A 12 55.68 39.19 -11.20
CA GLY A 12 54.76 40.30 -10.90
C GLY A 12 53.38 39.89 -10.39
N ASP A 13 53.16 40.11 -9.09
CA ASP A 13 51.87 40.04 -8.41
C ASP A 13 51.17 41.40 -8.48
N ASP A 14 50.20 41.55 -9.40
CA ASP A 14 49.33 42.71 -9.47
C ASP A 14 47.92 42.37 -9.99
N GLY A 15 47.28 41.34 -9.41
CA GLY A 15 45.81 41.22 -9.22
C GLY A 15 44.85 41.41 -10.41
N ARG A 16 45.33 41.57 -11.63
CA ARG A 16 44.56 41.75 -12.87
C ARG A 16 45.01 40.65 -13.83
N GLY A 17 44.16 39.65 -14.03
CA GLY A 17 44.45 38.52 -14.92
C GLY A 17 44.87 39.02 -16.30
N GLN A 18 46.13 38.78 -16.68
CA GLN A 18 46.66 39.16 -17.99
C GLN A 18 46.16 38.19 -19.08
N PRO A 19 45.90 38.70 -20.30
CA PRO A 19 45.51 37.85 -21.44
C PRO A 19 46.62 36.87 -21.82
N VAL A 20 46.27 35.60 -22.01
CA VAL A 20 47.17 34.56 -22.51
C VAL A 20 47.37 34.76 -24.03
N ALA A 21 48.60 34.57 -24.54
CA ALA A 21 48.98 34.82 -25.93
C ALA A 21 48.07 34.12 -26.97
N PRO A 22 47.90 34.70 -28.19
CA PRO A 22 47.02 34.17 -29.23
C PRO A 22 47.38 32.75 -29.66
N PHE A 23 46.35 31.92 -29.78
CA PHE A 23 46.45 30.51 -30.13
C PHE A 23 46.85 30.33 -31.60
N SER A 24 47.90 29.55 -31.88
CA SER A 24 48.29 29.21 -33.26
C SER A 24 47.66 27.88 -33.69
N PRO A 25 46.81 27.85 -34.73
CA PRO A 25 46.04 26.66 -35.14
C PRO A 25 46.87 25.47 -35.67
N GLY A 26 48.21 25.59 -35.69
CA GLY A 26 49.14 24.55 -36.14
C GLY A 26 49.83 23.73 -35.06
N ARG A 27 49.62 23.99 -33.75
CA ARG A 27 50.47 23.38 -32.70
C ARG A 27 49.80 22.78 -31.47
N ALA A 28 48.49 22.84 -31.29
CA ALA A 28 47.93 22.49 -29.98
C ALA A 28 46.43 22.13 -29.99
N GLY A 29 46.07 20.91 -30.40
CA GLY A 29 44.76 20.30 -30.12
C GLY A 29 44.15 19.54 -31.29
N THR A 30 43.22 18.63 -31.01
CA THR A 30 42.45 17.93 -32.04
C THR A 30 41.31 18.84 -32.50
N PRO A 31 41.26 19.26 -33.78
CA PRO A 31 40.32 20.28 -34.27
C PRO A 31 38.83 20.04 -34.00
N ALA A 32 38.43 18.81 -33.69
CA ALA A 32 37.04 18.43 -33.40
C ALA A 32 36.52 18.96 -32.04
N TYR A 33 37.40 19.35 -31.11
CA TYR A 33 37.04 19.82 -29.77
C TYR A 33 37.37 21.28 -29.51
N MET A 34 37.97 21.97 -30.49
CA MET A 34 38.33 23.37 -30.38
C MET A 34 37.09 24.26 -30.45
N SER A 35 37.07 25.27 -29.60
CA SER A 35 36.08 26.35 -29.65
C SER A 35 36.27 27.25 -30.88
N PRO A 36 35.24 28.00 -31.32
CA PRO A 36 35.34 28.93 -32.45
C PRO A 36 36.45 29.98 -32.27
N GLU A 37 36.59 30.52 -31.07
CA GLU A 37 37.66 31.48 -30.74
C GLU A 37 39.05 30.85 -30.91
N GLN A 38 39.25 29.59 -30.50
CA GLN A 38 40.50 28.86 -30.75
C GLN A 38 40.72 28.57 -32.24
N LEU A 39 39.67 28.23 -32.98
CA LEU A 39 39.76 28.01 -34.43
C LEU A 39 40.14 29.29 -35.20
N ARG A 40 39.70 30.46 -34.71
CA ARG A 40 40.07 31.78 -35.25
C ARG A 40 41.46 32.25 -34.79
N GLY A 41 42.00 31.67 -33.72
CA GLY A 41 43.23 32.14 -33.07
C GLY A 41 43.02 33.34 -32.13
N ASP A 42 41.77 33.58 -31.73
CA ASP A 42 41.38 34.59 -30.75
C ASP A 42 41.81 34.17 -29.32
N PHE A 43 41.58 35.06 -28.35
CA PHE A 43 41.84 34.76 -26.94
C PHE A 43 40.93 33.65 -26.42
N ALA A 44 41.55 32.59 -25.88
CA ALA A 44 40.86 31.51 -25.21
C ALA A 44 40.84 31.75 -23.70
N ASP A 45 39.68 31.56 -23.07
CA ASP A 45 39.49 31.68 -21.62
C ASP A 45 38.81 30.42 -21.06
N SER A 46 38.37 30.47 -19.80
CA SER A 46 37.65 29.35 -19.17
C SER A 46 36.38 28.90 -19.90
N ARG A 47 35.80 29.73 -20.78
CA ARG A 47 34.64 29.38 -21.61
C ARG A 47 35.05 28.56 -22.83
N SER A 48 36.28 28.70 -23.32
CA SER A 48 36.84 27.80 -24.34
C SER A 48 36.97 26.38 -23.78
N ASP A 49 37.41 26.24 -22.52
CA ASP A 49 37.45 24.95 -21.82
C ASP A 49 36.04 24.35 -21.64
N GLN A 50 35.01 25.17 -21.42
CA GLN A 50 33.62 24.70 -21.39
C GLN A 50 33.19 24.10 -22.72
N PHE A 51 33.58 24.71 -23.85
CA PHE A 51 33.27 24.19 -25.17
C PHE A 51 33.93 22.83 -25.38
N THR A 52 35.22 22.72 -25.09
CA THR A 52 35.97 21.46 -25.19
C THR A 52 35.36 20.38 -24.30
N PHE A 53 35.02 20.71 -23.05
CA PHE A 53 34.34 19.79 -22.15
C PHE A 53 33.01 19.30 -22.72
N CYS A 54 32.16 20.21 -23.23
CA CYS A 54 30.88 19.82 -23.82
C CYS A 54 31.04 18.99 -25.09
N ALA A 55 32.05 19.28 -25.93
CA ALA A 55 32.33 18.50 -27.13
C ALA A 55 32.77 17.06 -26.77
N THR A 56 33.63 16.92 -25.77
CA THR A 56 34.05 15.60 -25.26
C THR A 56 32.90 14.86 -24.59
N ALA A 57 32.11 15.54 -23.74
CA ALA A 57 30.94 14.93 -23.10
C ALA A 57 29.90 14.48 -24.12
N PHE A 58 29.69 15.27 -25.19
CA PHE A 58 28.81 14.91 -26.29
C PHE A 58 29.29 13.62 -26.98
N GLU A 59 30.58 13.50 -27.28
CA GLU A 59 31.15 12.29 -27.87
C GLU A 59 31.03 11.08 -26.95
N VAL A 60 31.34 11.22 -25.66
CA VAL A 60 31.24 10.13 -24.68
C VAL A 60 29.80 9.63 -24.55
N LEU A 61 28.81 10.54 -24.62
CA LEU A 61 27.41 10.19 -24.46
C LEU A 61 26.76 9.66 -25.73
N TYR A 62 27.14 10.18 -26.91
CA TYR A 62 26.44 9.91 -28.17
C TYR A 62 27.29 9.14 -29.19
N GLY A 63 28.56 8.85 -28.87
CA GLY A 63 29.46 8.02 -29.67
C GLY A 63 30.19 8.76 -30.80
N SER A 64 29.91 10.04 -31.01
CA SER A 64 30.60 10.87 -32.01
C SER A 64 30.66 12.34 -31.57
N ALA A 65 31.75 13.03 -31.90
CA ALA A 65 31.90 14.46 -31.61
C ALA A 65 30.85 15.29 -32.38
N PRO A 66 30.38 16.43 -31.81
CA PRO A 66 29.26 17.20 -32.35
C PRO A 66 29.52 17.79 -33.76
N HIS A 67 30.78 17.94 -34.15
CA HIS A 67 31.23 18.50 -35.44
C HIS A 67 32.30 17.63 -36.11
N ALA A 68 32.18 16.30 -35.99
CA ALA A 68 33.09 15.33 -36.59
C ALA A 68 33.03 15.34 -38.14
N GLY A 69 34.11 14.90 -38.80
CA GLY A 69 34.13 14.70 -40.26
C GLY A 69 34.18 15.96 -41.13
N LEU A 70 34.24 17.14 -40.52
CA LEU A 70 34.33 18.43 -41.22
C LEU A 70 35.77 18.92 -41.35
N SER A 71 36.08 19.60 -42.46
CA SER A 71 37.32 20.40 -42.58
C SER A 71 37.29 21.58 -41.60
N LEU A 72 38.45 22.23 -41.37
CA LEU A 72 38.53 23.39 -40.46
C LEU A 72 37.56 24.54 -40.84
N PRO A 73 37.49 24.99 -42.11
CA PRO A 73 36.58 26.07 -42.50
C PRO A 73 35.10 25.69 -42.35
N GLU A 74 34.74 24.48 -42.81
CA GLU A 74 33.37 23.96 -42.69
C GLU A 74 32.94 23.82 -41.23
N ARG A 75 33.87 23.39 -40.35
CA ARG A 75 33.59 23.28 -38.92
C ARG A 75 33.28 24.64 -38.32
N LEU A 76 34.09 25.65 -38.60
CA LEU A 76 33.86 27.00 -38.08
C LEU A 76 32.50 27.54 -38.54
N GLU A 77 32.17 27.38 -39.83
CA GLU A 77 30.88 27.79 -40.40
C GLU A 77 29.69 27.07 -39.73
N VAL A 78 29.80 25.75 -39.50
CA VAL A 78 28.75 24.96 -38.84
C VAL A 78 28.55 25.39 -37.39
N ILE A 79 29.63 25.62 -36.64
CA ILE A 79 29.55 26.06 -35.25
C ILE A 79 28.94 27.46 -35.18
N GLU A 80 29.37 28.41 -36.03
CA GLU A 80 28.86 29.78 -36.06
C GLU A 80 27.38 29.85 -36.46
N ALA A 81 26.92 28.92 -37.30
CA ALA A 81 25.50 28.72 -37.60
C ALA A 81 24.70 28.10 -36.43
N GLY A 82 25.36 27.74 -35.31
CA GLY A 82 24.74 27.09 -34.15
C GLY A 82 24.25 25.67 -34.43
N ARG A 83 24.80 25.00 -35.45
CA ARG A 83 24.38 23.67 -35.86
C ARG A 83 25.20 22.61 -35.13
N VAL A 84 24.52 21.76 -34.36
CA VAL A 84 25.09 20.60 -33.67
C VAL A 84 24.50 19.32 -34.27
N ALA A 85 25.29 18.24 -34.33
CA ALA A 85 24.81 16.95 -34.80
C ALA A 85 23.51 16.52 -34.08
N PRO A 86 22.49 16.02 -34.81
CA PRO A 86 21.23 15.59 -34.21
C PRO A 86 21.43 14.32 -33.38
N VAL A 87 20.71 14.21 -32.26
CA VAL A 87 20.69 13.03 -31.38
C VAL A 87 19.29 12.42 -31.38
N ASP A 88 19.21 11.09 -31.34
CA ASP A 88 17.92 10.38 -31.21
C ASP A 88 17.20 10.82 -29.92
N ARG A 89 15.92 11.22 -30.06
CA ARG A 89 15.06 11.61 -28.94
C ARG A 89 14.82 10.48 -27.93
N ARG A 90 15.05 9.22 -28.32
CA ARG A 90 14.94 8.05 -27.44
C ARG A 90 16.23 7.75 -26.66
N HIS A 91 17.31 8.48 -26.90
CA HIS A 91 18.59 8.23 -26.25
C HIS A 91 18.48 8.38 -24.71
N PRO A 92 19.06 7.47 -23.90
CA PRO A 92 18.94 7.52 -22.43
C PRO A 92 19.44 8.83 -21.80
N ALA A 93 20.41 9.49 -22.44
CA ALA A 93 21.02 10.77 -22.05
C ALA A 93 20.46 11.99 -22.80
N ILE A 94 19.28 11.87 -23.44
CA ILE A 94 18.68 12.97 -24.21
C ILE A 94 18.38 14.22 -23.35
N HIS A 95 18.12 14.03 -22.05
CA HIS A 95 17.86 15.12 -21.10
C HIS A 95 19.07 16.02 -20.86
N LEU A 96 20.29 15.56 -21.17
CA LEU A 96 21.53 16.35 -21.07
C LEU A 96 21.83 17.15 -22.34
N HIS A 97 21.24 16.76 -23.48
CA HIS A 97 21.52 17.35 -24.79
C HIS A 97 21.37 18.89 -24.82
N PRO A 98 20.28 19.50 -24.29
CA PRO A 98 20.13 20.95 -24.31
C PRO A 98 21.20 21.69 -23.51
N ILE A 99 21.71 21.07 -22.44
CA ILE A 99 22.75 21.62 -21.57
C ILE A 99 24.08 21.64 -22.32
N LEU A 100 24.41 20.54 -23.00
CA LEU A 100 25.62 20.42 -23.82
C LEU A 100 25.57 21.37 -25.02
N VAL A 101 24.43 21.46 -25.72
CA VAL A 101 24.24 22.40 -26.84
C VAL A 101 24.45 23.85 -26.40
N ARG A 102 23.98 24.23 -25.20
CA ARG A 102 24.26 25.56 -24.64
C ARG A 102 25.75 25.79 -24.39
N GLY A 103 26.47 24.81 -23.86
CA GLY A 103 27.92 24.91 -23.69
C GLY A 103 28.71 24.91 -25.00
N LEU A 104 28.09 24.42 -26.09
CA LEU A 104 28.62 24.47 -27.46
C LEU A 104 28.22 25.73 -28.25
N ALA A 105 27.63 26.74 -27.59
CA ALA A 105 27.24 27.97 -28.27
C ALA A 105 28.47 28.68 -28.89
N ALA A 106 28.30 29.19 -30.11
CA ALA A 106 29.38 29.87 -30.84
C ALA A 106 29.92 31.09 -30.07
N ASP A 107 29.00 31.92 -29.59
CA ASP A 107 29.29 33.08 -28.75
C ASP A 107 29.60 32.62 -27.30
N PRO A 108 30.82 32.86 -26.78
CA PRO A 108 31.18 32.54 -25.41
C PRO A 108 30.21 33.14 -24.38
N GLU A 109 29.62 34.31 -24.64
CA GLU A 109 28.69 34.98 -23.73
C GLU A 109 27.35 34.24 -23.56
N ARG A 110 26.98 33.40 -24.53
CA ARG A 110 25.76 32.58 -24.47
C ARG A 110 25.95 31.25 -23.73
N ARG A 111 27.20 30.88 -23.40
CA ARG A 111 27.54 29.67 -22.65
C ARG A 111 27.19 29.84 -21.16
N TYR A 112 27.78 29.04 -20.28
CA TYR A 112 27.62 29.21 -18.84
C TYR A 112 28.63 30.25 -18.31
N PRO A 113 28.24 31.04 -17.30
CA PRO A 113 29.15 32.05 -16.73
C PRO A 113 30.39 31.41 -16.11
N THR A 114 30.28 30.17 -15.63
CA THR A 114 31.39 29.39 -15.07
C THR A 114 31.19 27.90 -15.37
N MET A 115 32.29 27.13 -15.33
CA MET A 115 32.23 25.67 -15.38
C MET A 115 31.38 25.08 -14.25
N ALA A 116 31.45 25.66 -13.05
CA ALA A 116 30.63 25.24 -11.91
C ALA A 116 29.13 25.36 -12.21
N ALA A 117 28.69 26.44 -12.88
CA ALA A 117 27.29 26.61 -13.26
C ALA A 117 26.80 25.57 -14.29
N LEU A 118 27.69 25.15 -15.20
CA LEU A 118 27.41 24.07 -16.15
C LEU A 118 27.25 22.72 -15.43
N LEU A 119 28.21 22.37 -14.56
CA LEU A 119 28.18 21.11 -13.79
C LEU A 119 26.94 21.03 -12.89
N ASP A 120 26.59 22.13 -12.23
CA ASP A 120 25.37 22.26 -11.44
C ASP A 120 24.11 21.91 -12.24
N ASP A 121 24.01 22.39 -13.48
CA ASP A 121 22.84 22.13 -14.32
C ASP A 121 22.78 20.68 -14.80
N LEU A 122 23.93 20.09 -15.16
CA LEU A 122 24.06 18.66 -15.47
C LEU A 122 23.60 17.80 -14.28
N GLU A 123 24.07 18.10 -13.07
CA GLU A 123 23.64 17.36 -11.88
C GLU A 123 22.14 17.52 -11.59
N ARG A 124 21.59 18.73 -11.73
CA ARG A 124 20.15 18.97 -11.55
C ARG A 124 19.33 18.16 -12.56
N ALA A 125 19.77 18.08 -13.81
CA ALA A 125 19.10 17.29 -14.84
C ALA A 125 19.10 15.78 -14.49
N GLU A 126 20.22 15.25 -14.02
CA GLU A 126 20.32 13.86 -13.54
C GLU A 126 19.42 13.59 -12.32
N ARG A 127 19.44 14.48 -11.32
CA ARG A 127 18.56 14.38 -10.14
C ARG A 127 17.09 14.38 -10.53
N ARG A 128 16.67 15.23 -11.46
CA ARG A 128 15.29 15.28 -11.98
C ARG A 128 14.90 13.99 -12.67
N ARG A 129 15.78 13.40 -13.49
CA ARG A 129 15.55 12.11 -14.15
C ARG A 129 15.35 10.98 -13.13
N ARG A 130 16.23 10.88 -12.13
CA ARG A 130 16.11 9.86 -11.06
C ARG A 130 14.81 9.99 -10.26
N ARG A 131 14.42 11.21 -9.87
CA ARG A 131 13.17 11.45 -9.13
C ARG A 131 11.94 11.05 -9.93
N ARG A 132 11.89 11.36 -11.23
CA ARG A 132 10.77 10.95 -12.10
C ARG A 132 10.61 9.44 -12.20
N GLY A 133 11.71 8.67 -12.13
CA GLY A 133 11.67 7.20 -12.09
C GLY A 133 11.20 6.60 -10.75
N ALA A 134 11.37 7.31 -9.63
CA ALA A 134 11.02 6.79 -8.29
C ALA A 134 9.53 6.95 -7.93
N ILE A 135 8.85 7.94 -8.52
CA ILE A 135 7.42 8.22 -8.26
C ILE A 135 6.50 7.02 -8.60
N PRO A 136 6.59 6.37 -9.78
CA PRO A 136 5.68 5.25 -10.08
C PRO A 136 5.87 4.04 -9.16
N VAL A 137 7.11 3.77 -8.72
CA VAL A 137 7.41 2.64 -7.83
C VAL A 137 6.79 2.85 -6.44
N THR A 138 6.89 4.06 -5.90
CA THR A 138 6.31 4.39 -4.59
C THR A 138 4.79 4.39 -4.62
N VAL A 139 4.17 4.90 -5.68
CA VAL A 139 2.71 4.86 -5.86
C VAL A 139 2.19 3.42 -6.00
N LEU A 140 2.87 2.57 -6.79
CA LEU A 140 2.51 1.15 -6.91
C LEU A 140 2.66 0.40 -5.59
N ALA A 141 3.73 0.66 -4.83
CA ALA A 141 3.93 0.04 -3.51
C ALA A 141 2.84 0.47 -2.50
N LEU A 142 2.48 1.75 -2.49
CA LEU A 142 1.38 2.28 -1.66
C LEU A 142 0.02 1.69 -2.07
N ALA A 143 -0.26 1.61 -3.37
CA ALA A 143 -1.49 1.00 -3.88
C ALA A 143 -1.58 -0.50 -3.54
N ALA A 144 -0.46 -1.23 -3.66
CA ALA A 144 -0.38 -2.63 -3.28
C ALA A 144 -0.57 -2.81 -1.75
N LEU A 145 0.02 -1.93 -0.93
CA LEU A 145 -0.15 -1.95 0.52
C LEU A 145 -1.60 -1.63 0.91
N LEU A 146 -2.21 -0.61 0.31
CA LEU A 146 -3.63 -0.28 0.50
C LEU A 146 -4.54 -1.43 0.07
N GLY A 147 -4.24 -2.08 -1.06
CA GLY A 147 -4.95 -3.26 -1.54
C GLY A 147 -4.81 -4.44 -0.58
N LEU A 148 -3.61 -4.69 -0.04
CA LEU A 148 -3.36 -5.73 0.95
C LEU A 148 -4.08 -5.44 2.27
N VAL A 149 -4.02 -4.20 2.77
CA VAL A 149 -4.75 -3.78 3.97
C VAL A 149 -6.25 -3.93 3.75
N ALA A 150 -6.78 -3.47 2.61
CA ALA A 150 -8.18 -3.64 2.26
C ALA A 150 -8.58 -5.12 2.12
N TRP A 151 -7.70 -5.99 1.63
CA TRP A 151 -7.94 -7.44 1.54
C TRP A 151 -7.93 -8.10 2.94
N LEU A 152 -6.99 -7.71 3.80
CA LEU A 152 -6.90 -8.22 5.17
C LEU A 152 -8.05 -7.72 6.06
N THR A 153 -8.55 -6.50 5.83
CA THR A 153 -9.68 -5.92 6.58
C THR A 153 -11.03 -6.30 5.98
N ARG A 154 -11.13 -6.50 4.66
CA ARG A 154 -12.26 -7.19 4.01
C ARG A 154 -12.10 -8.69 4.21
N ARG A 155 -12.14 -9.15 5.46
CA ARG A 155 -12.64 -10.50 5.70
C ARG A 155 -14.10 -10.49 5.30
N PRO A 156 -14.55 -11.18 4.23
CA PRO A 156 -15.95 -11.54 4.15
C PRO A 156 -16.22 -12.35 5.42
N ALA A 157 -17.08 -11.82 6.29
CA ALA A 157 -17.83 -12.67 7.19
C ALA A 157 -18.46 -13.71 6.26
N SER A 158 -17.95 -14.94 6.35
CA SER A 158 -18.57 -16.10 5.73
C SER A 158 -20.04 -16.05 6.11
N GLN A 159 -20.90 -15.78 5.12
CA GLN A 159 -22.31 -16.09 5.21
C GLN A 159 -22.39 -17.62 5.32
N VAL A 160 -22.19 -18.14 6.53
CA VAL A 160 -22.77 -19.41 6.92
C VAL A 160 -24.21 -19.05 7.25
N THR A 161 -25.09 -19.30 6.28
CA THR A 161 -26.53 -19.21 6.47
C THR A 161 -26.92 -20.29 7.49
N VAL A 162 -26.98 -19.92 8.76
CA VAL A 162 -27.50 -20.77 9.84
C VAL A 162 -29.03 -20.69 9.77
N GLN A 163 -29.65 -21.67 9.13
CA GLN A 163 -31.08 -21.95 9.32
C GLN A 163 -31.25 -22.89 10.52
N ILE A 164 -30.95 -22.50 11.76
CA ILE A 164 -31.55 -23.18 12.91
C ILE A 164 -31.66 -22.25 14.12
N VAL A 165 -32.86 -21.75 14.41
CA VAL A 165 -33.47 -21.85 15.74
C VAL A 165 -34.98 -21.87 15.50
N ASP A 166 -35.67 -22.91 15.94
CA ASP A 166 -37.14 -22.92 15.94
C ASP A 166 -37.67 -21.63 16.57
N GLY A 167 -38.37 -20.82 15.76
CA GLY A 167 -39.05 -19.62 16.21
C GLY A 167 -38.40 -18.27 15.90
N LEU A 168 -37.20 -18.21 15.32
CA LEU A 168 -36.75 -17.00 14.63
C LEU A 168 -37.03 -17.15 13.13
N ASP A 169 -37.98 -16.37 12.61
CA ASP A 169 -38.11 -16.19 11.17
C ASP A 169 -36.76 -15.69 10.61
N LEU A 170 -36.39 -16.12 9.39
CA LEU A 170 -35.14 -15.74 8.72
C LEU A 170 -34.96 -14.21 8.70
N THR A 171 -36.07 -13.50 8.57
CA THR A 171 -36.18 -12.04 8.65
C THR A 171 -35.71 -11.51 10.01
N LEU A 172 -36.29 -12.00 11.10
CA LEU A 172 -35.94 -11.64 12.47
C LEU A 172 -34.48 -11.99 12.79
N TYR A 173 -33.99 -13.16 12.34
CA TYR A 173 -32.61 -13.55 12.54
C TYR A 173 -31.64 -12.55 11.89
N SER A 174 -31.90 -12.16 10.63
CA SER A 174 -31.06 -11.18 9.93
C SER A 174 -31.05 -9.81 10.62
N GLU A 175 -32.22 -9.35 11.10
CA GLU A 175 -32.37 -8.08 11.79
C GLU A 175 -31.63 -8.09 13.14
N ILE A 176 -31.86 -9.12 13.95
CA ILE A 176 -31.18 -9.29 15.25
C ILE A 176 -29.67 -9.41 15.05
N SER A 177 -29.20 -10.17 14.07
CA SER A 177 -27.77 -10.32 13.79
C SER A 177 -27.11 -8.98 13.45
N SER A 178 -27.76 -8.16 12.61
CA SER A 178 -27.27 -6.81 12.27
C SER A 178 -27.21 -5.92 13.52
N LEU A 179 -28.29 -5.89 14.31
CA LEU A 179 -28.39 -5.06 15.50
C LEU A 179 -27.35 -5.44 16.56
N VAL A 180 -27.09 -6.74 16.76
CA VAL A 180 -26.07 -7.23 17.68
C VAL A 180 -24.67 -6.86 17.20
N GLN A 181 -24.37 -6.99 15.90
CA GLN A 181 -23.08 -6.59 15.34
C GLN A 181 -22.81 -5.10 15.44
N GLU A 182 -23.86 -4.28 15.32
CA GLU A 182 -23.80 -2.83 15.46
C GLU A 182 -23.80 -2.36 16.94
N GLY A 183 -23.92 -3.27 17.92
CA GLY A 183 -23.99 -2.94 19.34
C GLY A 183 -25.30 -2.27 19.76
N ARG A 184 -26.36 -2.36 18.94
CA ARG A 184 -27.66 -1.73 19.14
C ARG A 184 -28.59 -2.61 19.98
N PHE A 185 -28.15 -2.96 21.19
CA PHE A 185 -28.82 -3.95 22.03
C PHE A 185 -30.24 -3.57 22.50
N ARG A 186 -30.54 -2.28 22.69
CA ARG A 186 -31.91 -1.83 23.00
C ARG A 186 -32.89 -2.09 21.86
N GLU A 187 -32.41 -1.91 20.64
CA GLU A 187 -33.21 -2.16 19.43
C GLU A 187 -33.34 -3.66 19.16
N CYS A 188 -32.32 -4.45 19.51
CA CYS A 188 -32.41 -5.91 19.56
C CYS A 188 -33.54 -6.35 20.53
N ILE A 189 -33.61 -5.81 21.74
CA ILE A 189 -34.68 -6.13 22.71
C ILE A 189 -36.05 -5.81 22.10
N ALA A 190 -36.23 -4.60 21.57
CA ALA A 190 -37.49 -4.20 20.92
C ALA A 190 -37.84 -5.07 19.70
N ALA A 191 -36.84 -5.54 18.94
CA ALA A 191 -37.05 -6.51 17.87
C ALA A 191 -37.57 -7.84 18.42
N THR A 192 -36.98 -8.37 19.50
CA THR A 192 -37.45 -9.62 20.12
C THR A 192 -38.86 -9.53 20.71
N GLU A 193 -39.33 -8.34 21.11
CA GLU A 193 -40.69 -8.14 21.65
C GLU A 193 -41.78 -8.17 20.59
N ARG A 194 -41.43 -7.87 19.33
CA ARG A 194 -42.36 -7.91 18.19
C ARG A 194 -42.73 -9.33 17.76
N HIS A 195 -42.05 -10.35 18.29
CA HIS A 195 -42.17 -11.73 17.85
C HIS A 195 -42.68 -12.66 18.96
N PRO A 196 -43.31 -13.79 18.59
CA PRO A 196 -43.72 -14.79 19.55
C PRO A 196 -42.55 -15.21 20.45
N PRO A 197 -42.77 -15.34 21.77
CA PRO A 197 -41.74 -15.63 22.76
C PRO A 197 -41.34 -17.12 22.74
N THR A 198 -40.72 -17.52 21.64
CA THR A 198 -40.08 -18.82 21.49
C THR A 198 -38.80 -18.85 22.31
N ALA A 199 -38.30 -20.05 22.62
CA ALA A 199 -37.09 -20.19 23.43
C ALA A 199 -35.88 -19.43 22.85
N GLY A 200 -35.74 -19.38 21.51
CA GLY A 200 -34.71 -18.61 20.82
C GLY A 200 -34.86 -17.09 20.96
N VAL A 201 -36.10 -16.58 20.84
CA VAL A 201 -36.40 -15.15 20.97
C VAL A 201 -36.16 -14.68 22.42
N LEU A 202 -36.58 -15.47 23.40
CA LEU A 202 -36.36 -15.18 24.82
C LEU A 202 -34.87 -15.24 25.18
N ALA A 203 -34.13 -16.24 24.68
CA ALA A 203 -32.68 -16.33 24.88
C ALA A 203 -31.96 -15.08 24.36
N MET A 204 -32.31 -14.62 23.15
CA MET A 204 -31.73 -13.40 22.59
C MET A 204 -32.09 -12.15 23.40
N ARG A 205 -33.33 -12.04 23.86
CA ARG A 205 -33.78 -10.93 24.71
C ARG A 205 -32.96 -10.85 26.00
N ILE A 206 -32.78 -11.98 26.68
CA ILE A 206 -31.98 -12.09 27.91
C ILE A 206 -30.53 -11.65 27.67
N GLU A 207 -29.96 -12.01 26.52
CA GLU A 207 -28.59 -11.64 26.17
C GLU A 207 -28.42 -10.16 25.83
N CYS A 208 -29.32 -9.60 25.02
CA CYS A 208 -29.29 -8.18 24.72
C CYS A 208 -29.52 -7.34 26.00
N ALA A 209 -30.38 -7.78 26.93
CA ALA A 209 -30.57 -7.16 28.23
C ALA A 209 -29.32 -7.24 29.12
N ARG A 210 -28.68 -8.41 29.18
CA ARG A 210 -27.42 -8.60 29.92
C ARG A 210 -26.31 -7.67 29.40
N ALA A 211 -26.18 -7.53 28.09
CA ALA A 211 -25.12 -6.74 27.46
C ALA A 211 -25.16 -5.24 27.86
N ILE A 212 -26.34 -4.73 28.18
CA ILE A 212 -26.54 -3.33 28.60
C ILE A 212 -26.84 -3.17 30.09
N GLY A 213 -26.81 -4.27 30.86
CA GLY A 213 -27.14 -4.26 32.29
C GLY A 213 -28.60 -3.96 32.61
N ASP A 214 -29.54 -4.26 31.70
CA ASP A 214 -30.98 -4.05 31.90
C ASP A 214 -31.57 -5.18 32.76
N THR A 215 -31.44 -5.03 34.08
CA THR A 215 -31.86 -6.04 35.07
C THR A 215 -33.36 -6.37 35.00
N PRO A 216 -34.29 -5.41 34.87
CA PRO A 216 -35.72 -5.71 34.74
C PRO A 216 -36.05 -6.60 33.54
N VAL A 217 -35.53 -6.29 32.35
CA VAL A 217 -35.78 -7.08 31.13
C VAL A 217 -35.13 -8.46 31.23
N LEU A 218 -33.96 -8.54 31.86
CA LEU A 218 -33.26 -9.80 32.11
C LEU A 218 -34.07 -10.71 33.03
N GLU A 219 -34.54 -10.21 34.18
CA GLU A 219 -35.35 -10.99 35.13
C GLU A 219 -36.67 -11.44 34.52
N GLN A 220 -37.34 -10.55 33.78
CA GLN A 220 -38.57 -10.87 33.06
C GLN A 220 -38.35 -11.94 32.00
N GLY A 221 -37.29 -11.82 31.19
CA GLY A 221 -36.96 -12.79 30.15
C GLY A 221 -36.64 -14.18 30.73
N CYS A 222 -35.87 -14.23 31.82
CA CYS A 222 -35.59 -15.48 32.54
C CYS A 222 -36.88 -16.10 33.11
N ALA A 223 -37.73 -15.33 33.76
CA ALA A 223 -38.99 -15.83 34.32
C ALA A 223 -39.94 -16.36 33.22
N GLU A 224 -40.04 -15.66 32.09
CA GLU A 224 -40.88 -16.07 30.96
C GLU A 224 -40.34 -17.35 30.28
N LEU A 225 -39.02 -17.50 30.20
CA LEU A 225 -38.36 -18.71 29.73
C LEU A 225 -38.61 -19.88 30.68
N ALA A 226 -38.39 -19.69 31.99
CA ALA A 226 -38.64 -20.69 33.02
C ALA A 226 -40.09 -21.20 33.03
N GLN A 227 -41.04 -20.27 32.89
CA GLN A 227 -42.46 -20.59 32.91
C GLN A 227 -42.91 -21.38 31.69
N ARG A 228 -42.48 -21.00 30.48
CA ARG A 228 -42.89 -21.68 29.24
C ARG A 228 -42.09 -22.93 28.94
N TYR A 229 -40.87 -23.02 29.46
CA TYR A 229 -39.89 -24.03 29.12
C TYR A 229 -39.25 -24.61 30.40
N PRO A 230 -40.03 -25.26 31.27
CA PRO A 230 -39.58 -25.70 32.60
C PRO A 230 -38.47 -26.76 32.57
N ASP A 231 -38.29 -27.47 31.45
CA ASP A 231 -37.20 -28.42 31.25
C ASP A 231 -35.85 -27.75 30.91
N TYR A 232 -35.86 -26.44 30.61
CA TYR A 232 -34.68 -25.69 30.17
C TYR A 232 -33.89 -25.04 31.32
N GLU A 233 -34.53 -24.83 32.47
CA GLU A 233 -33.88 -24.43 33.71
C GLU A 233 -33.56 -25.66 34.58
N ARG A 234 -32.37 -26.23 34.40
CA ARG A 234 -31.72 -27.11 35.41
C ARG A 234 -30.20 -26.87 35.40
N PRO A 235 -29.47 -27.31 36.44
CA PRO A 235 -29.18 -26.71 37.76
C PRO A 235 -28.08 -25.62 37.70
N ALA A 236 -27.70 -25.02 38.84
CA ALA A 236 -26.60 -24.04 38.97
C ALA A 236 -25.29 -24.39 38.21
N ALA A 237 -24.99 -25.69 38.06
CA ALA A 237 -23.87 -26.19 37.26
C ALA A 237 -23.95 -25.80 35.77
N CYS A 238 -25.14 -25.67 35.19
CA CYS A 238 -25.31 -25.20 33.81
C CYS A 238 -25.04 -23.70 33.66
N ASN A 239 -25.34 -22.91 34.70
CA ASN A 239 -25.01 -21.47 34.71
C ASN A 239 -23.50 -21.26 34.85
N GLU A 240 -22.84 -22.08 35.67
CA GLU A 240 -21.38 -22.10 35.78
C GLU A 240 -20.73 -22.52 34.45
N ALA A 241 -21.20 -23.62 33.84
CA ALA A 241 -20.73 -24.06 32.53
C ALA A 241 -20.94 -23.00 31.43
N LEU A 242 -22.05 -22.25 31.47
CA LEU A 242 -22.32 -21.15 30.53
C LEU A 242 -21.36 -19.97 30.75
N SER A 243 -21.04 -19.64 31.99
CA SER A 243 -20.05 -18.61 32.29
C SER A 243 -18.65 -18.99 31.80
N ILE A 244 -18.25 -20.24 31.99
CA ILE A 244 -16.97 -20.79 31.53
C ILE A 244 -16.93 -20.83 30.00
N ALA A 245 -18.00 -21.29 29.34
CA ALA A 245 -18.09 -21.34 27.88
C ALA A 245 -17.91 -19.94 27.25
N ARG A 246 -18.49 -18.91 27.85
CA ARG A 246 -18.35 -17.51 27.41
C ARG A 246 -16.93 -16.99 27.59
N ASP A 247 -16.32 -17.21 28.75
CA ASP A 247 -14.92 -16.81 29.00
C ASP A 247 -13.96 -17.50 28.01
N LEU A 248 -14.17 -18.79 27.73
CA LEU A 248 -13.41 -19.53 26.71
C LEU A 248 -13.59 -18.90 25.33
N ARG A 249 -14.80 -18.52 24.93
CA ARG A 249 -15.06 -17.86 23.64
C ARG A 249 -14.35 -16.51 23.56
N GLU A 250 -14.46 -15.68 24.60
CA GLU A 250 -13.84 -14.35 24.67
C GLU A 250 -12.30 -14.43 24.58
N ARG A 251 -11.70 -15.50 25.09
CA ARG A 251 -10.25 -15.78 24.98
C ARG A 251 -9.84 -16.40 23.64
N GLY A 252 -10.77 -16.56 22.70
CA GLY A 252 -10.53 -17.21 21.41
C GLY A 252 -10.37 -18.73 21.49
N GLN A 253 -10.79 -19.35 22.60
CA GLN A 253 -10.69 -20.79 22.85
C GLN A 253 -12.01 -21.51 22.51
N ALA A 254 -12.60 -21.16 21.37
CA ALA A 254 -13.92 -21.62 20.95
C ALA A 254 -14.03 -23.16 20.83
N ARG A 255 -12.94 -23.87 20.52
CA ARG A 255 -12.94 -25.34 20.48
C ARG A 255 -13.14 -25.98 21.85
N GLN A 256 -12.50 -25.43 22.88
CA GLN A 256 -12.66 -25.88 24.27
C GLN A 256 -14.07 -25.56 24.78
N CYS A 257 -14.65 -24.43 24.35
CA CYS A 257 -16.06 -24.13 24.60
C CYS A 257 -16.98 -25.23 24.04
N VAL A 258 -16.82 -25.61 22.76
CA VAL A 258 -17.66 -26.67 22.17
C VAL A 258 -17.49 -28.01 22.90
N GLU A 259 -16.25 -28.40 23.20
CA GLU A 259 -15.95 -29.64 23.92
C GLU A 259 -16.54 -29.64 25.34
N LEU A 260 -16.46 -28.51 26.06
CA LEU A 260 -17.07 -28.33 27.39
C LEU A 260 -18.58 -28.54 27.35
N VAL A 261 -19.26 -27.95 26.36
CA VAL A 261 -20.72 -28.07 26.21
C VAL A 261 -21.11 -29.49 25.85
N GLN A 262 -20.37 -30.13 24.92
CA GLN A 262 -20.64 -31.51 24.51
C GLN A 262 -20.38 -32.55 25.61
N ALA A 263 -19.54 -32.22 26.59
CA ALA A 263 -19.30 -33.04 27.77
C ALA A 263 -20.45 -32.97 28.80
N GLN A 264 -21.40 -32.04 28.66
CA GLN A 264 -22.52 -31.93 29.60
C GLN A 264 -23.57 -33.01 29.34
N PRO A 265 -23.99 -33.78 30.36
CA PRO A 265 -25.01 -34.83 30.20
C PRO A 265 -26.42 -34.25 30.03
N ALA A 266 -26.66 -33.02 30.51
CA ALA A 266 -27.94 -32.31 30.41
C ALA A 266 -27.67 -30.81 30.23
N PRO A 267 -27.24 -30.36 29.03
CA PRO A 267 -26.94 -28.96 28.75
C PRO A 267 -28.24 -28.13 28.77
N SER A 268 -28.17 -26.88 29.21
CA SER A 268 -29.25 -25.91 29.00
C SER A 268 -29.23 -25.40 27.54
N LEU A 269 -30.35 -24.87 27.05
CA LEU A 269 -30.41 -24.29 25.69
C LEU A 269 -29.47 -23.11 25.52
N LEU A 270 -29.33 -22.27 26.55
CA LEU A 270 -28.39 -21.15 26.51
C LEU A 270 -26.95 -21.65 26.29
N LEU A 271 -26.60 -22.78 26.90
CA LEU A 271 -25.30 -23.41 26.71
C LEU A 271 -25.14 -24.00 25.30
N VAL A 272 -26.19 -24.58 24.74
CA VAL A 272 -26.20 -25.06 23.34
C VAL A 272 -26.11 -23.90 22.33
N VAL A 273 -26.80 -22.79 22.58
CA VAL A 273 -26.70 -21.55 21.78
C VAL A 273 -25.27 -21.02 21.80
N GLU A 274 -24.64 -21.00 22.98
CA GLU A 274 -23.25 -20.57 23.13
C GLU A 274 -22.27 -21.50 22.39
N MET A 275 -22.49 -22.82 22.43
CA MET A 275 -21.75 -23.79 21.64
C MET A 275 -21.85 -23.51 20.12
N TYR A 276 -23.02 -23.15 19.61
CA TYR A 276 -23.17 -22.81 18.19
C TYR A 276 -22.38 -21.56 17.79
N ARG A 277 -22.30 -20.57 18.67
CA ARG A 277 -21.45 -19.39 18.45
C ARG A 277 -19.98 -19.76 18.38
N CYS A 278 -19.52 -20.54 19.36
CA CYS A 278 -18.16 -21.07 19.38
C CYS A 278 -17.85 -21.92 18.13
N ALA A 279 -18.78 -22.77 17.68
CA ALA A 279 -18.63 -23.54 16.45
C ALA A 279 -18.56 -22.63 15.20
N GLY A 280 -19.34 -21.54 15.17
CA GLY A 280 -19.29 -20.53 14.13
C GLY A 280 -17.95 -19.78 14.05
N ASP A 281 -17.36 -19.45 15.21
CA ASP A 281 -16.05 -18.78 15.29
C ASP A 281 -14.91 -19.63 14.72
N LEU A 282 -14.99 -20.95 14.90
CA LEU A 282 -13.98 -21.90 14.42
C LEU A 282 -13.99 -22.08 12.89
N ARG A 283 -15.13 -21.84 12.24
CA ARG A 283 -15.36 -22.11 10.81
C ARG A 283 -14.98 -23.56 10.41
N ASP A 284 -15.10 -24.49 11.35
CA ASP A 284 -14.80 -25.90 11.18
C ASP A 284 -16.10 -26.67 10.98
N ARG A 285 -16.23 -27.27 9.79
CA ARG A 285 -17.41 -28.02 9.36
C ARG A 285 -17.72 -29.20 10.26
N ASP A 286 -16.70 -29.95 10.69
CA ASP A 286 -16.91 -31.17 11.45
C ASP A 286 -17.36 -30.84 12.88
N VAL A 287 -16.80 -29.77 13.44
CA VAL A 287 -17.22 -29.22 14.74
C VAL A 287 -18.66 -28.74 14.68
N TYR A 288 -19.05 -28.03 13.62
CA TYR A 288 -20.41 -27.53 13.45
C TYR A 288 -21.44 -28.67 13.29
N VAL A 289 -21.13 -29.67 12.47
CA VAL A 289 -22.00 -30.86 12.31
C VAL A 289 -22.10 -31.65 13.62
N SER A 290 -21.01 -31.75 14.37
CA SER A 290 -21.00 -32.35 15.71
C SER A 290 -21.93 -31.60 16.68
N ALA A 291 -21.87 -30.26 16.69
CA ALA A 291 -22.75 -29.40 17.48
C ALA A 291 -24.22 -29.60 17.10
N CYS A 292 -24.55 -29.69 15.80
CA CYS A 292 -25.90 -30.00 15.33
C CYS A 292 -26.45 -31.33 15.85
N ARG A 293 -25.65 -32.40 15.77
CA ARG A 293 -26.07 -33.72 16.30
C ARG A 293 -26.29 -33.66 17.80
N PHE A 294 -25.43 -32.96 18.51
CA PHE A 294 -25.54 -32.80 19.95
C PHE A 294 -26.81 -32.04 20.35
N ALA A 295 -27.14 -30.95 19.67
CA ALA A 295 -28.35 -30.18 19.91
C ALA A 295 -29.62 -31.00 19.61
N ALA A 296 -29.68 -31.66 18.45
CA ALA A 296 -30.81 -32.51 18.06
C ALA A 296 -31.05 -33.69 19.02
N LYS A 297 -29.98 -34.21 19.65
CA LYS A 297 -30.10 -35.27 20.65
C LYS A 297 -30.76 -34.79 21.95
N HIS A 298 -30.42 -33.59 22.43
CA HIS A 298 -30.88 -33.08 23.73
C HIS A 298 -32.16 -32.24 23.63
N PHE A 299 -32.43 -31.67 22.45
CA PHE A 299 -33.58 -30.79 22.20
C PHE A 299 -34.28 -31.18 20.87
N PRO A 300 -34.80 -32.42 20.76
CA PRO A 300 -35.33 -32.95 19.50
C PRO A 300 -36.56 -32.20 18.97
N ASP A 301 -37.34 -31.57 19.87
CA ASP A 301 -38.52 -30.76 19.50
C ASP A 301 -38.16 -29.39 18.91
N HIS A 302 -36.88 -29.00 19.00
CA HIS A 302 -36.38 -27.67 18.61
C HIS A 302 -35.22 -27.71 17.60
N TYR A 303 -34.61 -28.88 17.43
CA TYR A 303 -33.46 -29.10 16.55
C TYR A 303 -33.65 -30.41 15.79
N ARG A 304 -33.92 -30.30 14.49
CA ARG A 304 -33.97 -31.47 13.60
C ARG A 304 -32.68 -31.55 12.78
N LEU A 305 -32.09 -32.73 12.74
CA LEU A 305 -30.88 -33.01 11.96
C LEU A 305 -31.04 -32.72 10.46
N GLN A 306 -32.26 -32.82 9.94
CA GLN A 306 -32.58 -32.56 8.53
C GLN A 306 -32.52 -31.06 8.17
N ASP A 307 -32.67 -30.19 9.18
CA ASP A 307 -32.67 -28.73 9.02
C ASP A 307 -31.28 -28.12 9.29
N CYS A 308 -30.30 -28.93 9.72
CA CYS A 308 -28.93 -28.46 9.85
C CYS A 308 -28.36 -28.17 8.45
N PRO A 309 -27.86 -26.94 8.19
CA PRO A 309 -27.46 -26.52 6.86
C PRO A 309 -26.44 -27.51 6.30
N LYS A 310 -26.67 -27.95 5.05
CA LYS A 310 -25.70 -28.79 4.35
C LYS A 310 -24.39 -28.01 4.32
N PRO A 311 -23.29 -28.64 4.72
CA PRO A 311 -22.02 -27.97 4.74
C PRO A 311 -21.68 -27.50 3.31
N LEU A 312 -21.44 -26.20 3.18
CA LEU A 312 -21.01 -25.61 1.92
C LEU A 312 -19.71 -26.31 1.47
N PRO A 313 -19.56 -26.57 0.15
CA PRO A 313 -18.34 -27.16 -0.41
C PRO A 313 -17.11 -26.29 -0.13
#